data_AF-A0A7G9LQ78-F1
#
_entry.id   AF-A0A7G9LQ78-F1
#
_cell.length_a   1.000
_cell.length_b   1.000
_cell.length_c   1.000
_cell.angle_alpha   90.00
_cell.angle_beta   90.00
_cell.angle_gamma   90.00
#
_symmetry.space_group_name_H-M   'P 1'
#
loop_
_entity.id
_entity.type
_entity.pdbx_description
1 polymer ?
#
loop_
_entity_poly.entity_id
_entity_poly.type
_entity_poly.pdbx_seq_one_letter_code
_entity_poly.pdbx_strand_id
1 'polypeptide(L)'
;MIAYYFSFFTIFLSNLINLKLAKDSKFFIYSLFGFFLIFFIGFRHEIGGDWTVYLNHFENFDNSSIFSIFKSWDIGYAFFEYISSVFGFGIYGVNTLCSIFFTLSFLYFIKIFNLKLSRALLIAFPYLIMVVAMGYSRHGVAIGFIMVFFALLYQKKLLKSLVFLLLATLFHKTAIVSIIVLFLNRRFINFKTIVISIPFFVLGPYILLPRLEGFYINYFLEQMQPSGAVIRILINITASIVLIIFAKRYKNIFGENDFEFWKPFIYISIVMFLFAIFLNFGIYSEHWISYNNLLFMDNLK
;
A
#
# COMPACT_ATOMS: atom_id res chain seq x y z
N MET A 1 20.66 1.68 -10.46
CA MET A 1 20.98 0.92 -9.22
C MET A 1 21.79 1.72 -8.20
N ILE A 2 22.90 2.35 -8.58
CA ILE A 2 23.81 3.07 -7.64
C ILE A 2 23.09 4.15 -6.83
N ALA A 3 22.29 5.01 -7.47
CA ALA A 3 21.54 6.06 -6.78
C ALA A 3 20.58 5.51 -5.70
N TYR A 4 20.00 4.32 -5.90
CA TYR A 4 19.09 3.67 -4.94
C TYR A 4 19.83 3.19 -3.70
N TYR A 5 20.94 2.48 -3.88
CA TYR A 5 21.77 2.02 -2.77
C TYR A 5 22.41 3.18 -2.02
N PHE A 6 22.87 4.20 -2.74
CA PHE A 6 23.42 5.41 -2.12
C PHE A 6 22.36 6.14 -1.28
N SER A 7 21.15 6.29 -1.80
CA SER A 7 20.04 6.88 -1.05
C SER A 7 19.68 6.07 0.20
N PHE A 8 19.63 4.74 0.10
CA PHE A 8 19.38 3.89 1.26
C PHE A 8 20.53 3.94 2.28
N PHE A 9 21.78 3.92 1.82
CA PHE A 9 22.96 3.97 2.67
C PHE A 9 23.07 5.29 3.43
N THR A 10 22.77 6.43 2.79
CA THR A 10 22.72 7.73 3.46
C THR A 10 21.61 7.79 4.52
N ILE A 11 20.43 7.24 4.23
CA ILE A 11 19.35 7.09 5.23
C ILE A 11 19.83 6.22 6.40
N PHE A 12 20.49 5.09 6.14
CA PHE A 12 21.02 4.21 7.17
C PHE A 12 22.05 4.92 8.05
N LEU A 13 23.04 5.58 7.45
CA LEU A 13 24.08 6.30 8.18
C LEU A 13 23.51 7.45 9.04
N SER A 14 22.49 8.16 8.53
CA SER A 14 21.81 9.23 9.28
C SER A 14 21.16 8.72 10.56
N ASN A 15 20.69 7.46 10.58
CA ASN A 15 20.10 6.84 11.76
C ASN A 15 21.15 6.39 12.77
N LEU A 16 22.32 5.93 12.32
CA LEU A 16 23.44 5.57 13.21
C LEU A 16 23.97 6.80 13.97
N ILE A 17 24.09 7.93 13.27
CA ILE A 17 24.59 9.19 13.85
C ILE A 17 23.52 9.85 14.76
N ASN A 18 22.26 9.40 14.69
CA ASN A 18 21.11 9.94 15.44
C ASN A 18 21.05 11.48 15.38
N LEU A 19 21.23 12.03 14.17
CA LEU A 19 21.28 13.47 13.91
C LEU A 19 20.05 14.16 14.52
N LYS A 20 20.29 15.00 15.54
CA LYS A 20 19.24 15.84 16.14
C LYS A 20 19.08 17.08 15.28
N LEU A 21 17.95 17.18 14.59
CA LEU A 21 17.61 18.36 13.82
C LEU A 21 17.15 19.49 14.76
N ALA A 22 17.77 20.67 14.63
CA ALA A 22 17.29 21.90 15.25
C ALA A 22 15.83 22.15 14.85
N LYS A 23 15.04 22.77 15.74
CA LYS A 23 13.60 22.96 15.50
C LYS A 23 13.33 23.76 14.23
N ASP A 24 14.17 24.76 13.96
CA ASP A 24 14.05 25.67 12.81
C ASP A 24 14.47 25.00 11.49
N SER A 25 15.37 24.01 11.54
CA SER A 25 15.79 23.27 10.34
C SER A 25 14.85 22.12 9.98
N LYS A 26 13.90 21.74 10.86
CA LYS A 26 12.97 20.63 10.58
C LYS A 26 12.09 20.89 9.37
N PHE A 27 11.48 22.07 9.26
CA PHE A 27 10.63 22.37 8.10
C PHE A 27 11.42 22.30 6.80
N PHE A 28 12.59 22.95 6.77
CA PHE A 28 13.48 22.95 5.61
C PHE A 28 13.89 21.53 5.20
N ILE A 29 14.28 20.69 6.16
CA ILE A 29 14.72 19.31 5.89
C ILE A 29 13.55 18.45 5.39
N TYR A 30 12.37 18.55 6.01
CA TYR A 30 11.19 17.81 5.55
C TYR A 30 10.79 18.23 4.14
N SER A 31 10.85 19.52 3.82
CA SER A 31 10.59 20.02 2.47
C SER A 31 11.64 19.53 1.47
N LEU A 32 12.93 19.59 1.82
CA LEU A 32 14.01 19.11 0.97
C LEU A 32 13.86 17.61 0.66
N PHE A 33 13.58 16.78 1.68
CA PHE A 33 13.29 15.36 1.48
C PHE A 33 12.00 15.13 0.69
N GLY A 34 10.98 15.94 0.92
CA GLY A 34 9.74 15.90 0.14
C GLY A 34 10.00 16.14 -1.34
N PHE A 35 10.75 17.20 -1.68
CA PHE A 35 11.18 17.46 -3.05
C PHE A 35 12.02 16.30 -3.59
N PHE A 36 13.02 15.83 -2.84
CA PHE A 36 13.82 14.68 -3.25
C PHE A 36 12.94 13.48 -3.61
N LEU A 37 11.99 13.09 -2.76
CA LEU A 37 11.10 11.95 -3.04
C LEU A 37 10.21 12.21 -4.26
N ILE A 38 9.69 13.44 -4.43
CA ILE A 38 8.89 13.82 -5.61
C ILE A 38 9.69 13.64 -6.90
N PHE A 39 10.92 14.14 -6.94
CA PHE A 39 11.76 13.97 -8.12
C PHE A 39 12.18 12.52 -8.31
N PHE A 40 12.58 11.85 -7.23
CA PHE A 40 13.08 10.49 -7.26
C PHE A 40 12.05 9.46 -7.75
N ILE A 41 10.80 9.58 -7.31
CA ILE A 41 9.71 8.70 -7.74
C ILE A 41 9.09 9.21 -9.05
N GLY A 42 8.91 10.52 -9.20
CA GLY A 42 8.24 11.13 -10.35
C GLY A 42 9.01 10.97 -11.66
N PHE A 43 10.33 11.11 -11.63
CA PHE A 43 11.20 10.93 -12.80
C PHE A 43 11.78 9.52 -12.92
N ARG A 44 11.14 8.53 -12.29
CA ARG A 44 11.50 7.13 -12.53
C ARG A 44 11.39 6.82 -14.03
N HIS A 45 12.36 6.09 -14.57
CA HIS A 45 12.37 5.64 -15.95
C HIS A 45 12.63 4.13 -16.00
N GLU A 46 11.68 3.39 -16.57
CA GLU A 46 11.76 1.93 -16.73
C GLU A 46 11.98 1.17 -15.40
N ILE A 47 11.27 1.61 -14.35
CA ILE A 47 11.39 1.02 -13.02
C ILE A 47 10.09 0.32 -12.62
N GLY A 48 10.24 -0.91 -12.15
CA GLY A 48 9.13 -1.75 -11.68
C GLY A 48 8.52 -2.61 -12.79
N GLY A 49 7.97 -3.75 -12.39
CA GLY A 49 7.41 -4.73 -13.32
C GLY A 49 6.24 -4.23 -14.17
N ASP A 50 5.54 -3.19 -13.70
CA ASP A 50 4.37 -2.65 -14.37
C ASP A 50 4.69 -1.45 -15.29
N TRP A 51 5.96 -1.05 -15.46
CA TRP A 51 6.31 0.15 -16.24
C TRP A 51 5.68 0.14 -17.64
N THR A 52 5.92 -0.91 -18.41
CA THR A 52 5.40 -1.06 -19.78
C THR A 52 3.89 -1.07 -19.81
N VAL A 53 3.26 -1.69 -18.82
CA VAL A 53 1.81 -1.78 -18.70
C VAL A 53 1.21 -0.39 -18.45
N TYR A 54 1.83 0.44 -17.60
CA TYR A 54 1.43 1.83 -17.39
C TYR A 54 1.69 2.71 -18.61
N LEU A 55 2.84 2.56 -19.27
CA LEU A 55 3.19 3.34 -20.45
C LEU A 55 2.20 3.06 -21.60
N ASN A 56 1.95 1.78 -21.89
CA ASN A 56 0.98 1.40 -22.92
C ASN A 56 -0.43 1.90 -22.59
N HIS A 57 -0.84 1.86 -21.32
CA HIS A 57 -2.14 2.38 -20.91
C HIS A 57 -2.25 3.90 -21.16
N PHE A 58 -1.19 4.65 -20.83
CA PHE A 58 -1.12 6.09 -21.09
C PHE A 58 -1.09 6.42 -22.58
N GLU A 59 -0.31 5.70 -23.39
CA GLU A 59 -0.18 5.94 -24.84
C GLU A 59 -1.49 5.64 -25.60
N ASN A 60 -2.27 4.67 -25.11
CA ASN A 60 -3.58 4.33 -25.66
C ASN A 60 -4.74 5.11 -24.99
N PHE A 61 -4.45 6.05 -24.10
CA PHE A 61 -5.46 6.80 -23.38
C PHE A 61 -6.14 7.82 -24.30
N ASP A 62 -7.47 7.71 -24.45
CA ASP A 62 -8.27 8.68 -25.20
C ASP A 62 -8.36 10.00 -24.43
N ASN A 63 -7.64 11.02 -24.90
CA ASN A 63 -7.62 12.35 -24.32
C ASN A 63 -8.61 13.33 -24.97
N SER A 64 -9.45 12.88 -25.93
CA SER A 64 -10.40 13.74 -26.63
C SER A 64 -11.49 14.30 -25.70
N SER A 65 -11.77 13.61 -24.59
CA SER A 65 -12.79 13.98 -23.62
C SER A 65 -12.43 13.55 -22.21
N ILE A 66 -12.66 14.42 -21.22
CA ILE A 66 -12.50 14.09 -19.80
C ILE A 66 -13.35 12.88 -19.38
N PHE A 67 -14.45 12.60 -20.07
CA PHE A 67 -15.33 11.46 -19.75
C PHE A 67 -14.68 10.10 -20.03
N SER A 68 -13.56 10.05 -20.76
CA SER A 68 -12.80 8.81 -20.99
C SER A 68 -12.30 8.18 -19.68
N ILE A 69 -12.10 8.99 -18.62
CA ILE A 69 -11.64 8.51 -17.31
C ILE A 69 -12.59 7.46 -16.69
N PHE A 70 -13.89 7.51 -17.00
CA PHE A 70 -14.89 6.58 -16.47
C PHE A 70 -14.87 5.22 -17.17
N LYS A 71 -14.26 5.13 -18.36
CA LYS A 71 -14.13 3.89 -19.15
C LYS A 71 -12.79 3.18 -18.92
N SER A 72 -11.91 3.77 -18.12
CA SER A 72 -10.54 3.33 -17.89
C SER A 72 -10.40 2.46 -16.61
N TRP A 73 -9.17 2.12 -16.23
CA TRP A 73 -8.83 1.22 -15.12
C TRP A 73 -9.36 1.68 -13.75
N ASP A 74 -8.73 2.71 -13.18
CA ASP A 74 -9.04 3.30 -11.88
C ASP A 74 -9.18 4.81 -12.13
N ILE A 75 -10.37 5.36 -11.86
CA ILE A 75 -10.78 6.73 -12.28
C ILE A 75 -9.78 7.80 -11.83
N GLY A 76 -9.24 7.68 -10.61
CA GLY A 76 -8.28 8.63 -10.05
C GLY A 76 -6.94 8.62 -10.80
N TYR A 77 -6.50 7.46 -11.29
CA TYR A 77 -5.29 7.36 -12.09
C TYR A 77 -5.51 7.88 -13.51
N ALA A 78 -6.62 7.49 -14.13
CA ALA A 78 -7.03 7.99 -15.45
C ALA A 78 -7.18 9.52 -15.46
N PHE A 79 -7.61 10.11 -14.34
CA PHE A 79 -7.63 11.56 -14.18
C PHE A 79 -6.23 12.18 -14.24
N PHE A 80 -5.21 11.54 -13.67
CA PHE A 80 -3.82 12.00 -13.78
C PHE A 80 -3.26 11.81 -15.18
N GLU A 81 -3.62 10.72 -15.85
CA GLU A 81 -3.28 10.49 -17.27
C GLU A 81 -3.88 11.58 -18.15
N TYR A 82 -5.17 11.90 -17.96
CA TYR A 82 -5.83 13.00 -18.65
C TYR A 82 -5.08 14.32 -18.45
N ILE A 83 -4.79 14.71 -17.20
CA ILE A 83 -4.04 15.94 -16.92
C ILE A 83 -2.70 15.92 -17.66
N SER A 84 -1.92 14.84 -17.52
CA SER A 84 -0.60 14.76 -18.13
C SER A 84 -0.65 14.80 -19.66
N SER A 85 -1.67 14.17 -20.26
CA SER A 85 -1.89 14.15 -21.70
C SER A 85 -2.24 15.54 -22.26
N VAL A 86 -3.06 16.32 -21.54
CA VAL A 86 -3.45 17.69 -21.93
C VAL A 86 -2.24 18.63 -21.89
N PHE A 87 -1.36 18.48 -20.91
CA PHE A 87 -0.15 19.31 -20.80
C PHE A 87 1.06 18.77 -21.58
N GLY A 88 0.96 17.59 -22.21
CA GLY A 88 2.07 16.99 -22.97
C GLY A 88 3.24 16.52 -22.10
N PHE A 89 3.02 16.21 -20.81
CA PHE A 89 4.10 15.79 -19.89
C PHE A 89 4.41 14.28 -19.94
N GLY A 90 3.71 13.53 -20.78
CA GLY A 90 3.91 12.09 -20.95
C GLY A 90 3.67 11.29 -19.67
N ILE A 91 4.24 10.07 -19.60
CA ILE A 91 4.13 9.22 -18.40
C ILE A 91 4.81 9.85 -17.16
N TYR A 92 5.81 10.72 -17.37
CA TYR A 92 6.52 11.39 -16.27
C TYR A 92 5.64 12.39 -15.53
N GLY A 93 4.74 13.09 -16.22
CA GLY A 93 3.76 13.95 -15.56
C GLY A 93 2.81 13.15 -14.65
N VAL A 94 2.33 11.99 -15.12
CA VAL A 94 1.50 11.07 -14.33
C VAL A 94 2.25 10.58 -13.09
N ASN A 95 3.49 10.11 -13.27
CA ASN A 95 4.34 9.65 -12.17
C ASN A 95 4.63 10.78 -11.17
N THR A 96 4.86 12.00 -11.65
CA THR A 96 5.11 13.18 -10.79
C THR A 96 3.89 13.54 -9.98
N LEU A 97 2.68 13.56 -10.57
CA LEU A 97 1.43 13.75 -9.84
C LEU A 97 1.26 12.66 -8.78
N CYS A 98 1.43 11.38 -9.15
CA CYS A 98 1.37 10.27 -8.20
C CYS A 98 2.34 10.47 -7.04
N SER A 99 3.57 10.87 -7.35
CA SER A 99 4.60 11.09 -6.34
C SER A 99 4.29 12.25 -5.42
N ILE A 100 3.69 13.34 -5.91
CA ILE A 100 3.29 14.48 -5.07
C ILE A 100 2.28 14.01 -4.01
N PHE A 101 1.21 13.34 -4.43
CA PHE A 101 0.17 12.89 -3.51
C PHE A 101 0.67 11.81 -2.55
N PHE A 102 1.48 10.87 -3.01
CA PHE A 102 2.12 9.88 -2.14
C PHE A 102 3.02 10.54 -1.09
N THR A 103 3.94 11.42 -1.52
CA THR A 103 4.94 12.04 -0.63
C THR A 103 4.28 12.97 0.39
N LEU A 104 3.32 13.80 -0.01
CA LEU A 104 2.58 14.67 0.90
C LEU A 104 1.82 13.86 1.96
N SER A 105 1.20 12.76 1.54
CA SER A 105 0.50 11.85 2.43
C SER A 105 1.43 11.16 3.43
N PHE A 106 2.60 10.70 2.96
CA PHE A 106 3.64 10.09 3.78
C PHE A 106 4.20 11.06 4.82
N LEU A 107 4.53 12.29 4.42
CA LEU A 107 5.00 13.33 5.35
C LEU A 107 3.93 13.72 6.37
N TYR A 108 2.66 13.80 5.95
CA TYR A 108 1.55 14.01 6.87
C TYR A 108 1.46 12.89 7.91
N PHE A 109 1.54 11.63 7.48
CA PHE A 109 1.53 10.48 8.38
C PHE A 109 2.67 10.52 9.41
N ILE A 110 3.91 10.76 8.96
CA ILE A 110 5.07 10.94 9.85
C ILE A 110 4.81 12.02 10.90
N LYS A 111 4.26 13.16 10.47
CA LYS A 111 3.94 14.28 11.37
C LYS A 111 2.91 13.89 12.42
N ILE A 112 1.84 13.20 12.04
CA ILE A 112 0.75 12.87 12.98
C ILE A 112 1.19 11.87 14.03
N PHE A 113 1.98 10.87 13.65
CA PHE A 113 2.52 9.88 14.59
C PHE A 113 3.84 10.31 15.26
N ASN A 114 4.25 11.57 15.08
CA ASN A 114 5.49 12.13 15.64
C ASN A 114 6.74 11.27 15.37
N LEU A 115 6.80 10.64 14.20
CA LEU A 115 7.92 9.77 13.83
C LEU A 115 9.13 10.61 13.44
N LYS A 116 10.33 10.16 13.84
CA LYS A 116 11.57 10.74 13.32
C LYS A 116 11.68 10.42 11.83
N LEU A 117 11.87 11.44 10.99
CA LEU A 117 11.96 11.29 9.53
C LEU A 117 12.95 10.21 9.10
N SER A 118 14.16 10.20 9.67
CA SER A 118 15.18 9.21 9.35
C SER A 118 14.71 7.77 9.60
N ARG A 119 13.98 7.52 10.70
CA ARG A 119 13.49 6.20 11.08
C ARG A 119 12.32 5.78 10.19
N ALA A 120 11.43 6.71 9.89
CA ALA A 120 10.33 6.46 8.97
C ALA A 120 10.87 6.11 7.57
N LEU A 121 11.86 6.86 7.08
CA LEU A 121 12.54 6.56 5.82
C LEU A 121 13.29 5.23 5.87
N LEU A 122 13.99 4.90 6.95
CA LEU A 122 14.70 3.62 7.06
C LEU A 122 13.79 2.41 6.84
N ILE A 123 12.57 2.47 7.39
CA ILE A 123 11.56 1.41 7.27
C ILE A 123 10.84 1.48 5.92
N ALA A 124 10.44 2.68 5.49
CA ALA A 124 9.63 2.86 4.29
C ALA A 124 10.44 2.73 3.00
N PHE A 125 11.72 3.10 2.99
CA PHE A 125 12.50 3.22 1.77
C PHE A 125 12.64 1.89 1.00
N PRO A 126 13.09 0.78 1.62
CA PRO A 126 13.37 -0.46 0.89
C PRO A 126 12.16 -1.05 0.19
N TYR A 127 10.96 -0.81 0.73
CA TYR A 127 9.75 -1.48 0.26
C TYR A 127 8.66 -0.49 -0.14
N LEU A 128 8.16 0.33 0.78
CA LEU A 128 7.08 1.27 0.48
C LEU A 128 7.46 2.28 -0.62
N ILE A 129 8.69 2.81 -0.59
CA ILE A 129 9.15 3.76 -1.61
C ILE A 129 9.64 3.01 -2.84
N MET A 130 10.66 2.15 -2.68
CA MET A 130 11.35 1.50 -3.80
C MET A 130 10.51 0.47 -4.55
N VAL A 131 9.73 -0.34 -3.86
CA VAL A 131 8.92 -1.40 -4.50
C VAL A 131 7.53 -0.87 -4.84
N VAL A 132 6.89 -0.16 -3.92
CA VAL A 132 5.48 0.20 -4.08
C VAL A 132 5.29 1.52 -4.81
N ALA A 133 5.84 2.62 -4.29
CA ALA A 133 5.63 3.93 -4.91
C ALA A 133 6.32 4.03 -6.29
N MET A 134 7.52 3.46 -6.43
CA MET A 134 8.24 3.44 -7.71
C MET A 134 7.78 2.33 -8.65
N GLY A 135 7.33 1.18 -8.14
CA GLY A 135 6.93 0.05 -8.98
C GLY A 135 5.47 0.07 -9.43
N TYR A 136 4.58 0.56 -8.56
CA TYR A 136 3.13 0.47 -8.74
C TYR A 136 2.46 1.83 -8.46
N SER A 137 2.57 2.80 -9.38
CA SER A 137 2.18 4.20 -9.13
C SER A 137 0.75 4.37 -8.60
N ARG A 138 -0.23 3.61 -9.15
CA ARG A 138 -1.61 3.57 -8.63
C ARG A 138 -1.70 3.15 -7.17
N HIS A 139 -1.03 2.05 -6.83
CA HIS A 139 -1.01 1.52 -5.47
C HIS A 139 -0.27 2.47 -4.52
N GLY A 140 0.80 3.11 -4.98
CA GLY A 140 1.53 4.14 -4.25
C GLY A 140 0.60 5.25 -3.78
N VAL A 141 -0.18 5.86 -4.68
CA VAL A 141 -1.14 6.92 -4.31
C VAL A 141 -2.23 6.41 -3.37
N ALA A 142 -2.79 5.24 -3.66
CA ALA A 142 -3.82 4.63 -2.81
C ALA A 142 -3.31 4.39 -1.38
N ILE A 143 -2.11 3.84 -1.23
CA ILE A 143 -1.47 3.67 0.10
C ILE A 143 -1.15 5.02 0.73
N GLY A 144 -0.75 6.02 -0.05
CA GLY A 144 -0.69 7.42 0.36
C GLY A 144 -1.96 7.87 1.08
N PHE A 145 -3.09 7.79 0.40
CA PHE A 145 -4.37 8.18 0.99
C PHE A 145 -4.82 7.28 2.14
N ILE A 146 -4.48 5.99 2.14
CA ILE A 146 -4.70 5.10 3.30
C ILE A 146 -3.87 5.57 4.52
N MET A 147 -2.64 6.05 4.32
CA MET A 147 -1.86 6.65 5.42
C MET A 147 -2.57 7.89 5.99
N VAL A 148 -3.13 8.76 5.14
CA VAL A 148 -3.92 9.91 5.60
C VAL A 148 -5.20 9.47 6.32
N PHE A 149 -5.88 8.42 5.82
CA PHE A 149 -7.03 7.80 6.48
C PHE A 149 -6.67 7.37 7.90
N PHE A 150 -5.60 6.61 8.10
CA PHE A 150 -5.18 6.19 9.44
C PHE A 150 -4.74 7.36 10.33
N ALA A 151 -4.02 8.34 9.78
CA ALA A 151 -3.60 9.52 10.54
C ALA A 151 -4.80 10.36 11.03
N LEU A 152 -5.82 10.54 10.19
CA LEU A 152 -7.06 11.22 10.57
C LEU A 152 -7.90 10.39 11.56
N LEU A 153 -7.93 9.07 11.38
CA LEU A 153 -8.60 8.15 12.29
C LEU A 153 -7.95 8.17 13.69
N TYR A 154 -6.62 8.21 13.76
CA TYR A 154 -5.86 8.35 15.01
C TYR A 154 -6.24 9.65 15.75
N GLN A 155 -6.42 10.74 15.01
CA GLN A 155 -6.93 12.02 15.52
C GLN A 155 -8.44 12.06 15.81
N LYS A 156 -9.16 10.92 15.71
CA LYS A 156 -10.61 10.81 15.87
C LYS A 156 -11.45 11.60 14.85
N LYS A 157 -10.90 11.93 13.67
CA LYS A 157 -11.56 12.67 12.60
C LYS A 157 -12.20 11.73 11.55
N LEU A 158 -13.19 10.94 11.98
CA LEU A 158 -13.78 9.84 11.19
C LEU A 158 -14.29 10.26 9.80
N LEU A 159 -15.06 11.34 9.69
CA LEU A 159 -15.62 11.74 8.39
C LEU A 159 -14.50 12.08 7.40
N LYS A 160 -13.50 12.86 7.85
CA LYS A 160 -12.35 13.20 7.01
C LYS A 160 -11.53 11.96 6.65
N SER A 161 -11.36 11.01 7.57
CA SER A 161 -10.67 9.76 7.25
C SER A 161 -11.40 9.01 6.15
N LEU A 162 -12.72 8.83 6.26
CA LEU A 162 -13.51 8.10 5.26
C LEU A 162 -13.50 8.76 3.88
N VAL A 163 -13.45 10.10 3.81
CA VAL A 163 -13.23 10.80 2.53
C VAL A 163 -11.89 10.38 1.90
N PHE A 164 -10.81 10.32 2.68
CA PHE A 164 -9.52 9.85 2.17
C PHE A 164 -9.53 8.37 1.79
N LEU A 165 -10.31 7.54 2.48
CA LEU A 165 -10.50 6.15 2.08
C LEU A 165 -11.21 6.05 0.72
N LEU A 166 -12.26 6.84 0.48
CA LEU A 166 -12.91 6.92 -0.82
C LEU A 166 -11.94 7.41 -1.91
N LEU A 167 -11.17 8.46 -1.63
CA LEU A 167 -10.13 8.91 -2.55
C LEU A 167 -9.12 7.80 -2.87
N ALA A 168 -8.71 7.00 -1.88
CA ALA A 168 -7.83 5.86 -2.10
C ALA A 168 -8.45 4.83 -3.06
N THR A 169 -9.75 4.56 -2.96
CA THR A 169 -10.45 3.62 -3.85
C THR A 169 -10.53 4.08 -5.30
N LEU A 170 -10.46 5.40 -5.55
CA LEU A 170 -10.40 5.94 -6.91
C LEU A 170 -9.09 5.61 -7.61
N PHE A 171 -7.99 5.45 -6.86
CA PHE A 171 -6.68 5.07 -7.41
C PHE A 171 -6.46 3.56 -7.41
N HIS A 172 -7.05 2.86 -6.44
CA HIS A 172 -6.99 1.43 -6.40
C HIS A 172 -8.16 0.84 -5.61
N LYS A 173 -9.06 0.13 -6.31
CA LYS A 173 -10.29 -0.43 -5.73
C LYS A 173 -10.11 -1.25 -4.44
N THR A 174 -9.01 -2.01 -4.29
CA THR A 174 -8.78 -2.83 -3.07
C THR A 174 -8.52 -2.02 -1.81
N ALA A 175 -8.26 -0.71 -1.93
CA ALA A 175 -8.10 0.19 -0.78
C ALA A 175 -9.30 0.15 0.18
N ILE A 176 -10.51 -0.15 -0.34
CA ILE A 176 -11.76 -0.26 0.41
C ILE A 176 -11.64 -1.22 1.61
N VAL A 177 -10.83 -2.28 1.48
CA VAL A 177 -10.60 -3.29 2.52
C VAL A 177 -10.05 -2.67 3.81
N SER A 178 -9.35 -1.54 3.72
CA SER A 178 -8.80 -0.83 4.88
C SER A 178 -9.87 -0.39 5.89
N ILE A 179 -11.15 -0.34 5.50
CA ILE A 179 -12.25 -0.01 6.41
C ILE A 179 -12.40 -1.02 7.55
N ILE A 180 -11.96 -2.27 7.36
CA ILE A 180 -12.07 -3.34 8.36
C ILE A 180 -11.42 -2.94 9.70
N VAL A 181 -10.40 -2.09 9.66
CA VAL A 181 -9.71 -1.58 10.87
C VAL A 181 -10.66 -0.85 11.82
N LEU A 182 -11.72 -0.21 11.31
CA LEU A 182 -12.74 0.44 12.15
C LEU A 182 -13.51 -0.56 13.03
N PHE A 183 -13.67 -1.79 12.54
CA PHE A 183 -14.47 -2.84 13.18
C PHE A 183 -13.61 -3.79 14.02
N LEU A 184 -12.32 -3.86 13.74
CA LEU A 184 -11.36 -4.60 14.57
C LEU A 184 -10.93 -3.82 15.81
N ASN A 185 -11.21 -2.52 15.87
CA ASN A 185 -10.87 -1.68 17.00
C ASN A 185 -12.13 -1.21 17.73
N ARG A 186 -12.37 -1.75 18.93
CA ARG A 186 -13.54 -1.44 19.76
C ARG A 186 -13.74 0.06 20.01
N ARG A 187 -12.66 0.85 20.02
CA ARG A 187 -12.72 2.32 20.19
C ARG A 187 -13.51 3.02 19.09
N PHE A 188 -13.55 2.46 17.88
CA PHE A 188 -14.25 3.04 16.74
C PHE A 188 -15.62 2.42 16.49
N ILE A 189 -16.03 1.40 17.23
CA ILE A 189 -17.35 0.78 17.07
C ILE A 189 -18.38 1.59 17.87
N ASN A 190 -19.21 2.35 17.17
CA ASN A 190 -20.38 3.00 17.73
C ASN A 190 -21.47 3.09 16.65
N PHE A 191 -22.70 3.44 17.05
CA PHE A 191 -23.82 3.48 16.10
C PHE A 191 -23.53 4.37 14.88
N LYS A 192 -22.93 5.54 15.10
CA LYS A 192 -22.58 6.48 14.03
C LYS A 192 -21.56 5.90 13.06
N THR A 193 -20.54 5.19 13.54
CA THR A 193 -19.52 4.58 12.66
C THR A 193 -20.10 3.44 11.86
N ILE A 194 -20.92 2.59 12.47
CA ILE A 194 -21.62 1.49 11.80
C ILE A 194 -22.48 2.05 10.65
N VAL A 195 -23.34 3.03 10.93
CA VAL A 195 -24.24 3.60 9.92
C VAL A 195 -23.48 4.23 8.76
N ILE A 196 -22.44 5.04 9.05
CA ILE A 196 -21.65 5.72 8.02
C ILE A 196 -20.85 4.71 7.16
N SER A 197 -20.50 3.55 7.71
CA SER A 197 -19.76 2.51 7.00
C SER A 197 -20.63 1.58 6.15
N ILE A 198 -21.97 1.58 6.30
CA ILE A 198 -22.88 0.72 5.51
C ILE A 198 -22.60 0.80 4.00
N PRO A 199 -22.46 1.98 3.37
CA PRO A 199 -22.20 2.07 1.93
C PRO A 199 -20.93 1.33 1.51
N PHE A 200 -19.90 1.31 2.34
CA PHE A 200 -18.64 0.62 2.04
C PHE A 200 -18.80 -0.91 2.07
N PHE A 201 -19.66 -1.46 2.93
CA PHE A 201 -19.96 -2.90 2.96
C PHE A 201 -20.91 -3.34 1.86
N VAL A 202 -21.79 -2.47 1.40
CA VAL A 202 -22.68 -2.76 0.27
C VAL A 202 -21.92 -2.63 -1.05
N LEU A 203 -21.18 -1.54 -1.23
CA LEU A 203 -20.43 -1.26 -2.46
C LEU A 203 -19.12 -2.04 -2.56
N GLY A 204 -18.49 -2.36 -1.43
CA GLY A 204 -17.19 -3.04 -1.38
C GLY A 204 -17.18 -4.37 -2.13
N PRO A 205 -18.09 -5.32 -1.85
CA PRO A 205 -18.20 -6.56 -2.59
C PRO A 205 -18.45 -6.33 -4.08
N TYR A 206 -19.37 -5.43 -4.44
CA TYR A 206 -19.63 -5.09 -5.85
C TYR A 206 -18.37 -4.60 -6.58
N ILE A 207 -17.55 -3.78 -5.93
CA ILE A 207 -16.29 -3.27 -6.46
C ILE A 207 -15.21 -4.36 -6.56
N LEU A 208 -15.22 -5.34 -5.66
CA LEU A 208 -14.18 -6.36 -5.53
C LEU A 208 -14.47 -7.65 -6.31
N LEU A 209 -15.74 -8.04 -6.47
CA LEU A 209 -16.17 -9.30 -7.09
C LEU A 209 -15.54 -9.53 -8.48
N PRO A 210 -15.56 -8.57 -9.43
CA PRO A 210 -14.95 -8.78 -10.75
C PRO A 210 -13.43 -9.04 -10.69
N ARG A 211 -12.76 -8.56 -9.63
CA ARG A 211 -11.33 -8.86 -9.44
C ARG A 211 -11.09 -10.25 -8.89
N LEU A 212 -12.02 -10.80 -8.09
CA LEU A 212 -11.88 -12.16 -7.56
C LEU A 212 -11.86 -13.21 -8.68
N GLU A 213 -12.64 -13.01 -9.74
CA GLU A 213 -12.60 -13.87 -10.92
C GLU A 213 -11.23 -13.82 -11.63
N GLY A 214 -10.68 -12.61 -11.84
CA GLY A 214 -9.33 -12.47 -12.38
C GLY A 214 -8.24 -13.05 -11.46
N PHE A 215 -8.39 -12.93 -10.15
CA PHE A 215 -7.51 -13.60 -9.19
C PHE A 215 -7.60 -15.12 -9.31
N TYR A 216 -8.81 -15.67 -9.46
CA TYR A 216 -8.99 -17.10 -9.63
C TYR A 216 -8.29 -17.61 -10.90
N ILE A 217 -8.51 -16.94 -12.03
CA ILE A 217 -7.88 -17.31 -13.31
C ILE A 217 -6.36 -17.24 -13.19
N ASN A 218 -5.81 -16.10 -12.78
CA ASN A 218 -4.36 -15.89 -12.84
C ASN A 218 -3.59 -16.78 -11.84
N TYR A 219 -4.15 -17.03 -10.65
CA TYR A 219 -3.44 -17.76 -9.59
C TYR A 219 -3.73 -19.25 -9.55
N PHE A 220 -4.94 -19.68 -9.90
CA PHE A 220 -5.31 -21.10 -9.88
C PHE A 220 -5.24 -21.75 -11.26
N LEU A 221 -5.62 -21.05 -12.34
CA LEU A 221 -5.56 -21.61 -13.69
C LEU A 221 -4.21 -21.36 -14.36
N GLU A 222 -3.72 -20.13 -14.34
CA GLU A 222 -2.47 -19.74 -15.01
C GLU A 222 -1.23 -19.92 -14.13
N GLN A 223 -1.41 -20.34 -12.86
CA GLN A 223 -0.34 -20.63 -11.90
C GLN A 223 0.69 -19.49 -11.75
N MET A 224 0.27 -18.23 -11.91
CA MET A 224 1.17 -17.09 -11.70
C MET A 224 1.68 -17.09 -10.27
N GLN A 225 3.00 -17.21 -10.12
CA GLN A 225 3.66 -17.11 -8.82
C GLN A 225 3.76 -15.65 -8.39
N PRO A 226 3.17 -15.25 -7.25
CA PRO A 226 3.28 -13.88 -6.76
C PRO A 226 4.69 -13.64 -6.21
N SER A 227 5.60 -13.22 -7.09
CA SER A 227 6.97 -12.85 -6.73
C SER A 227 6.94 -11.68 -5.73
N GLY A 228 7.18 -12.00 -4.45
CA GLY A 228 7.24 -11.02 -3.35
C GLY A 228 6.04 -10.97 -2.42
N ALA A 229 4.92 -11.68 -2.66
CA ALA A 229 3.81 -11.73 -1.69
C ALA A 229 4.25 -12.37 -0.37
N VAL A 230 5.03 -13.46 -0.44
CA VAL A 230 5.60 -14.14 0.74
C VAL A 230 6.45 -13.17 1.57
N ILE A 231 7.36 -12.42 0.93
CA ILE A 231 8.23 -11.46 1.63
C ILE A 231 7.39 -10.38 2.35
N ARG A 232 6.32 -9.87 1.71
CA ARG A 232 5.41 -8.88 2.31
C ARG A 232 4.74 -9.42 3.57
N ILE A 233 4.23 -10.65 3.49
CA ILE A 233 3.59 -11.32 4.62
C ILE A 233 4.60 -11.56 5.75
N LEU A 234 5.81 -12.01 5.42
CA LEU A 234 6.89 -12.25 6.38
C LEU A 234 7.31 -10.97 7.12
N ILE A 235 7.43 -9.85 6.41
CA ILE A 235 7.75 -8.56 7.04
C ILE A 235 6.64 -8.13 8.01
N ASN A 236 5.38 -8.26 7.59
CA ASN A 236 4.23 -7.87 8.43
C ASN A 236 4.06 -8.76 9.66
N ILE A 237 4.23 -10.08 9.52
CA ILE A 237 4.11 -11.00 10.65
C ILE A 237 5.27 -10.82 11.62
N THR A 238 6.48 -10.56 11.11
CA THR A 238 7.64 -10.23 11.95
C THR A 238 7.39 -8.96 12.76
N ALA A 239 6.88 -7.90 12.12
CA ALA A 239 6.53 -6.66 12.82
C ALA A 239 5.45 -6.90 13.90
N SER A 240 4.46 -7.74 13.61
CA SER A 240 3.40 -8.12 14.55
C SER A 240 3.94 -8.90 15.75
N ILE A 241 4.82 -9.88 15.51
CA ILE A 241 5.50 -10.67 16.56
C ILE A 241 6.31 -9.75 17.48
N VAL A 242 7.11 -8.83 16.90
CA VAL A 242 7.90 -7.86 17.67
C VAL A 242 6.99 -7.00 18.55
N LEU A 243 5.87 -6.50 18.00
CA LEU A 243 4.91 -5.69 18.76
C LEU A 243 4.25 -6.48 19.91
N ILE A 244 3.96 -7.77 19.71
CA ILE A 244 3.42 -8.66 20.75
C ILE A 244 4.47 -8.90 21.85
N ILE A 245 5.69 -9.31 21.49
CA ILE A 245 6.76 -9.61 22.45
C ILE A 245 7.07 -8.39 23.32
N PHE A 246 7.12 -7.20 22.71
CA PHE A 246 7.41 -5.95 23.41
C PHE A 246 6.16 -5.17 23.84
N ALA A 247 4.97 -5.78 23.84
CA ALA A 247 3.69 -5.09 24.09
C ALA A 247 3.70 -4.32 25.42
N LYS A 248 4.18 -4.94 26.52
CA LYS A 248 4.25 -4.28 27.84
C LYS A 248 5.15 -3.04 27.80
N ARG A 249 6.32 -3.14 27.17
CA ARG A 249 7.25 -2.01 27.02
C ARG A 249 6.66 -0.92 26.12
N TYR A 250 6.00 -1.30 25.03
CA TYR A 250 5.35 -0.37 24.11
C TYR A 250 4.25 0.43 24.82
N LYS A 251 3.35 -0.26 25.53
CA LYS A 251 2.28 0.37 26.33
C LYS A 251 2.82 1.34 27.38
N ASN A 252 3.93 1.00 28.03
CA ASN A 252 4.56 1.90 29.01
C ASN A 252 5.14 3.18 28.39
N ILE A 253 5.63 3.12 27.14
CA ILE A 253 6.28 4.26 26.47
C ILE A 253 5.27 5.13 25.71
N PHE A 254 4.33 4.50 24.99
CA PHE A 254 3.41 5.18 24.07
C PHE A 254 1.96 5.21 24.58
N GLY A 255 1.65 4.46 25.63
CA GLY A 255 0.31 4.36 26.21
C GLY A 255 -0.56 3.25 25.62
N GLU A 256 -1.54 2.82 26.41
CA GLU A 256 -2.51 1.77 26.04
C GLU A 256 -3.32 2.16 24.79
N ASN A 257 -3.68 3.45 24.67
CA ASN A 257 -4.48 3.97 23.56
C ASN A 257 -3.77 3.88 22.20
N ASP A 258 -2.43 3.99 22.18
CA ASP A 258 -1.64 3.84 20.95
C ASP A 258 -1.53 2.36 20.58
N PHE A 259 -1.28 1.50 21.57
CA PHE A 259 -1.26 0.05 21.35
C PHE A 259 -2.58 -0.47 20.77
N GLU A 260 -3.71 -0.08 21.35
CA GLU A 260 -5.03 -0.48 20.85
C GLU A 260 -5.32 0.06 19.43
N PHE A 261 -4.67 1.15 19.00
CA PHE A 261 -4.76 1.62 17.62
C PHE A 261 -4.06 0.68 16.62
N TRP A 262 -2.89 0.15 16.98
CA TRP A 262 -2.10 -0.74 16.11
C TRP A 262 -2.50 -2.22 16.17
N LYS A 263 -3.19 -2.62 17.25
CA LYS A 263 -3.65 -4.00 17.48
C LYS A 263 -4.43 -4.64 16.31
N PRO A 264 -5.32 -3.95 15.57
CA PRO A 264 -5.95 -4.51 14.36
C PRO A 264 -4.97 -5.05 13.32
N PHE A 265 -3.82 -4.39 13.15
CA PHE A 265 -2.82 -4.81 12.16
C PHE A 265 -2.12 -6.12 12.55
N ILE A 266 -2.03 -6.41 13.85
CA ILE A 266 -1.58 -7.72 14.35
C ILE A 266 -2.53 -8.81 13.87
N TYR A 267 -3.84 -8.62 14.07
CA TYR A 267 -4.85 -9.59 13.65
C TYR A 267 -4.86 -9.79 12.13
N ILE A 268 -4.83 -8.70 11.37
CA ILE A 268 -4.78 -8.76 9.91
C ILE A 268 -3.53 -9.52 9.45
N SER A 269 -2.37 -9.23 10.03
CA SER A 269 -1.13 -9.91 9.66
C SER A 269 -1.15 -11.41 9.97
N ILE A 270 -1.72 -11.82 11.11
CA ILE A 270 -1.85 -13.24 11.47
C ILE A 270 -2.80 -13.94 10.50
N VAL A 271 -3.96 -13.35 10.20
CA VAL A 271 -4.93 -13.92 9.26
C VAL A 271 -4.32 -14.05 7.87
N MET A 272 -3.60 -13.02 7.38
CA MET A 272 -2.91 -13.08 6.09
C MET A 272 -1.83 -14.16 6.05
N PHE A 273 -1.08 -14.34 7.14
CA PHE A 273 -0.06 -15.38 7.24
C PHE A 273 -0.67 -16.79 7.21
N LEU A 274 -1.73 -17.02 8.00
CA LEU A 274 -2.45 -18.30 7.99
C LEU A 274 -3.06 -18.58 6.62
N PHE A 275 -3.70 -17.58 6.01
CA PHE A 275 -4.28 -17.71 4.68
C PHE A 275 -3.24 -18.09 3.62
N ALA A 276 -2.07 -17.45 3.63
CA ALA A 276 -0.99 -17.80 2.71
C ALA A 276 -0.44 -19.21 2.92
N ILE A 277 -0.35 -19.67 4.17
CA ILE A 277 0.01 -21.06 4.49
C ILE A 277 -1.03 -22.03 3.91
N PHE A 278 -2.32 -21.77 4.13
CA PHE A 278 -3.41 -22.62 3.62
C PHE A 278 -3.42 -22.69 2.09
N LEU A 279 -3.26 -21.56 1.39
CA LEU A 279 -3.20 -21.56 -0.08
C LEU A 279 -2.03 -22.39 -0.60
N ASN A 280 -0.86 -22.27 0.03
CA ASN A 280 0.32 -23.03 -0.41
C ASN A 280 0.13 -24.53 -0.17
N PHE A 281 -0.41 -24.93 0.99
CA PHE A 281 -0.75 -26.34 1.26
C PHE A 281 -1.81 -26.89 0.31
N GLY A 282 -2.82 -26.09 -0.07
CA GLY A 282 -3.84 -26.49 -1.05
C GLY A 282 -3.21 -26.87 -2.40
N ILE A 283 -2.35 -25.99 -2.93
CA ILE A 283 -1.62 -26.21 -4.19
C ILE A 283 -0.74 -27.49 -4.10
N TYR A 284 0.00 -27.67 -2.99
CA TYR A 284 0.81 -28.88 -2.81
C TYR A 284 -0.02 -30.17 -2.64
N SER A 285 -1.20 -30.08 -2.02
CA SER A 285 -2.09 -31.24 -1.86
C SER A 285 -2.71 -31.68 -3.18
N GLU A 286 -3.05 -30.75 -4.07
CA GLU A 286 -3.53 -31.05 -5.42
C GLU A 286 -2.41 -31.65 -6.29
N HIS A 287 -1.18 -31.15 -6.18
CA HIS A 287 -0.02 -31.78 -6.79
C HIS A 287 0.23 -33.20 -6.28
N TRP A 288 0.11 -33.44 -4.97
CA TRP A 288 0.26 -34.78 -4.38
C TRP A 288 -0.85 -35.74 -4.82
N ILE A 289 -2.09 -35.28 -4.91
CA ILE A 289 -3.23 -36.10 -5.38
C ILE A 289 -3.07 -36.41 -6.88
N SER A 290 -2.67 -35.44 -7.69
CA SER A 290 -2.39 -35.64 -9.12
C SER A 290 -1.23 -36.62 -9.35
N TYR A 291 -0.14 -36.50 -8.57
CA TYR A 291 1.02 -37.39 -8.66
C TYR A 291 0.70 -38.82 -8.19
N ASN A 292 -0.08 -38.95 -7.11
CA ASN A 292 -0.52 -40.27 -6.63
C ASN A 292 -1.51 -40.94 -7.59
N ASN A 293 -2.40 -40.19 -8.25
CA ASN A 293 -3.30 -40.74 -9.26
C ASN A 293 -2.54 -41.20 -10.52
N LEU A 294 -1.49 -40.49 -10.93
CA LEU A 294 -0.59 -40.92 -12.00
C LEU A 294 0.21 -42.18 -11.62
N LEU A 295 0.78 -42.23 -10.42
CA LEU A 295 1.48 -43.41 -9.90
C LEU A 295 0.57 -44.62 -9.69
N PHE A 296 -0.70 -44.42 -9.32
CA PHE A 296 -1.70 -45.49 -9.24
C PHE A 296 -2.08 -46.02 -10.62
N MET A 297 -2.15 -45.16 -11.65
CA MET A 297 -2.44 -45.60 -13.02
C MET A 297 -1.27 -46.34 -13.69
N ASP A 298 -0.02 -45.96 -13.40
CA ASP A 298 1.16 -46.66 -13.94
C ASP A 298 1.40 -48.04 -13.28
N ASN A 299 0.96 -48.24 -12.03
CA ASN A 299 1.01 -49.54 -11.34
C ASN A 299 -0.15 -50.49 -11.68
N LEU A 300 -1.06 -50.08 -12.57
CA LEU A 300 -2.19 -50.88 -13.06
C LEU A 300 -1.97 -51.43 -14.49
N LYS A 301 -0.73 -51.39 -14.99
CA LYS A 301 -0.28 -52.12 -16.20
C LYS A 301 0.60 -53.30 -15.82
#